data_AF-A0A945HXW1-F1
#
_entry.id   AF-A0A945HXW1-F1
#
_cell.length_a   1.000
_cell.length_b   1.000
_cell.length_c   1.000
_cell.angle_alpha   90.00
_cell.angle_beta   90.00
_cell.angle_gamma   90.00
#
_symmetry.space_group_name_H-M   'P 1'
#
loop_
_entity.id
_entity.type
_entity.pdbx_description
1 polymer ?
#
loop_
_entity_poly.entity_id
_entity_poly.type
_entity_poly.pdbx_seq_one_letter_code
_entity_poly.pdbx_strand_id
1 'polypeptide(L)'
;MTGILKVLVDILSVPALLVAIVAFVGYLASEDKNFSDAISGGVKAAIGFFILVAGAVTLIGPLDILGPMIQEAFNVQGVVPSNEAIVAIALGQLAQATALIMILGFVFNIIFARFTPFKYIWLTG
;
A
#
# COMPACT_ATOMS: atom_id res chain seq x y z
N MET A 1 -17.86 -4.71 13.11
CA MET A 1 -17.49 -5.03 11.72
C MET A 1 -17.88 -6.47 11.45
N THR A 2 -18.64 -6.75 10.39
CA THR A 2 -18.86 -8.11 9.88
C THR A 2 -17.48 -8.73 9.63
N GLY A 3 -17.20 -9.89 10.22
CA GLY A 3 -15.83 -10.43 10.30
C GLY A 3 -15.07 -10.49 8.97
N ILE A 4 -15.78 -10.75 7.87
CA ILE A 4 -15.22 -10.84 6.51
C ILE A 4 -14.68 -9.50 5.99
N LEU A 5 -15.39 -8.39 6.22
CA LEU A 5 -14.94 -7.06 5.79
C LEU A 5 -13.69 -6.64 6.55
N LYS A 6 -13.61 -6.98 7.84
CA LYS A 6 -12.43 -6.71 8.65
C LYS A 6 -11.21 -7.48 8.13
N VAL A 7 -11.36 -8.77 7.86
CA VAL A 7 -10.28 -9.61 7.31
C VAL A 7 -9.79 -9.11 5.96
N LEU A 8 -10.70 -8.72 5.06
CA LEU A 8 -10.31 -8.14 3.77
C LEU A 8 -9.54 -6.84 3.92
N VAL A 9 -10.02 -5.93 4.77
CA VAL A 9 -9.32 -4.65 5.02
C VAL A 9 -7.96 -4.90 5.66
N ASP A 10 -7.87 -5.76 6.67
CA ASP A 10 -6.62 -6.07 7.37
C ASP A 10 -5.58 -6.68 6.42
N ILE A 11 -5.99 -7.58 5.51
CA ILE A 11 -5.11 -8.18 4.49
C ILE A 11 -4.64 -7.14 3.47
N LEU A 12 -5.56 -6.31 2.96
CA LEU A 12 -5.25 -5.30 1.95
C LEU A 12 -4.45 -4.12 2.54
N SER A 13 -4.54 -3.89 3.84
CA SER A 13 -3.80 -2.84 4.55
C SER A 13 -2.35 -3.22 4.84
N VAL A 14 -1.91 -4.44 4.49
CA VAL A 14 -0.51 -4.86 4.52
C VAL A 14 0.05 -4.83 3.10
N PRO A 15 0.81 -3.80 2.71
CA PRO A 15 1.23 -3.62 1.32
C PRO A 15 2.08 -4.79 0.78
N ALA A 16 2.92 -5.39 1.63
CA ALA A 16 3.73 -6.56 1.27
C ALA A 16 2.86 -7.75 0.83
N LEU A 17 1.74 -7.96 1.53
CA LEU A 17 0.81 -9.05 1.28
C LEU A 17 0.00 -8.80 0.02
N LEU A 18 -0.43 -7.55 -0.19
CA LEU A 18 -1.12 -7.13 -1.42
C LEU A 18 -0.25 -7.37 -2.65
N VAL A 19 1.01 -6.92 -2.62
CA VAL A 19 1.98 -7.13 -3.71
C VAL A 19 2.23 -8.62 -3.95
N ALA A 20 2.33 -9.43 -2.90
CA ALA A 20 2.51 -10.88 -3.00
C ALA A 20 1.32 -11.58 -3.66
N ILE A 21 0.09 -11.23 -3.25
CA ILE A 21 -1.14 -11.80 -3.81
C ILE A 21 -1.28 -11.42 -5.28
N VAL A 22 -1.00 -10.17 -5.64
CA VAL A 22 -1.13 -9.70 -7.02
C VAL A 22 -0.08 -10.35 -7.92
N ALA A 23 1.16 -10.50 -7.45
CA ALA A 23 2.17 -11.27 -8.16
C ALA A 23 1.75 -12.74 -8.31
N PHE A 24 1.25 -13.37 -7.23
CA PHE A 24 0.77 -14.75 -7.26
C PHE A 24 -0.34 -14.95 -8.30
N VAL A 25 -1.37 -14.10 -8.29
CA VAL A 25 -2.49 -14.14 -9.25
C VAL A 25 -2.00 -13.86 -10.67
N GLY A 26 -1.10 -12.90 -10.86
CA GLY A 26 -0.52 -12.59 -12.16
C GLY A 26 0.26 -13.75 -12.78
N TYR A 27 1.05 -14.46 -11.96
CA TYR A 27 1.73 -15.68 -12.39
C TYR A 27 0.75 -16.81 -12.68
N LEU A 28 -0.30 -17.00 -11.87
CA LEU A 28 -1.31 -18.03 -12.11
C LEU A 28 -2.14 -17.77 -13.38
N ALA A 29 -2.36 -16.49 -13.71
CA ALA A 29 -3.06 -16.07 -14.93
C ALA A 29 -2.15 -16.09 -16.19
N SER A 30 -0.86 -16.36 -16.04
CA SER A 30 0.08 -16.47 -17.16
C SER A 30 0.10 -17.90 -17.69
N GLU A 31 -0.09 -18.07 -19.01
CA GLU A 31 -0.22 -19.39 -19.64
C GLU A 31 1.04 -20.27 -19.52
N ASP A 32 2.22 -19.67 -19.37
CA ASP A 32 3.52 -20.37 -19.35
C ASP A 32 4.03 -20.72 -17.94
N LYS A 33 3.26 -20.47 -16.88
CA LYS A 33 3.74 -20.57 -15.48
C LYS A 33 3.01 -21.66 -14.70
N ASN A 34 3.76 -22.47 -13.97
CA ASN A 34 3.20 -23.51 -13.10
C ASN A 34 2.84 -22.95 -11.72
N PHE A 35 2.03 -23.69 -10.93
CA PHE A 35 1.64 -23.28 -9.57
C PHE A 35 2.85 -23.00 -8.65
N SER A 36 3.95 -23.75 -8.83
CA SER A 36 5.21 -23.52 -8.12
C SER A 36 5.83 -22.15 -8.46
N ASP A 37 5.73 -21.71 -9.72
CA ASP A 37 6.21 -20.40 -10.14
C ASP A 37 5.34 -19.28 -9.57
N ALA A 38 4.04 -19.50 -9.42
CA ALA A 38 3.13 -18.54 -8.78
C ALA A 38 3.49 -18.33 -7.30
N ILE A 39 3.69 -19.41 -6.54
CA ILE A 39 4.15 -19.31 -5.14
C ILE A 39 5.50 -18.59 -5.08
N SER A 40 6.46 -19.01 -5.91
CA SER A 40 7.79 -18.41 -5.94
C SER A 40 7.75 -16.92 -6.32
N GLY A 41 6.90 -16.55 -7.26
CA GLY A 41 6.67 -15.17 -7.69
C GLY A 41 6.08 -14.31 -6.57
N GLY A 42 5.03 -14.80 -5.89
CA GLY A 42 4.43 -14.12 -4.74
C GLY A 42 5.42 -13.91 -3.60
N VAL A 43 6.19 -14.92 -3.24
CA VAL A 43 7.22 -14.83 -2.18
C VAL A 43 8.33 -13.85 -2.55
N LYS A 44 8.85 -13.90 -3.78
CA LYS A 44 9.87 -12.94 -4.26
C LYS A 44 9.36 -11.51 -4.22
N ALA A 45 8.11 -11.28 -4.60
CA ALA A 45 7.49 -9.96 -4.56
C ALA A 45 7.34 -9.44 -3.12
N ALA A 46 6.92 -10.29 -2.19
CA ALA A 46 6.87 -9.94 -0.76
C ALA A 46 8.26 -9.57 -0.21
N ILE A 47 9.28 -10.38 -0.50
CA ILE A 47 10.66 -10.14 -0.07
C ILE A 47 11.18 -8.81 -0.66
N GLY A 48 10.95 -8.55 -1.95
CA GLY A 48 11.34 -7.30 -2.59
C GLY A 48 10.69 -6.09 -1.92
N PHE A 49 9.42 -6.19 -1.54
CA PHE A 49 8.73 -5.14 -0.80
C PHE A 49 9.34 -4.91 0.59
N PHE A 50 9.63 -5.97 1.34
CA PHE A 50 10.28 -5.84 2.66
C PHE A 50 11.66 -5.19 2.58
N ILE A 51 12.46 -5.52 1.56
CA ILE A 51 13.76 -4.88 1.33
C ILE A 51 13.60 -3.39 1.05
N LEU A 52 12.62 -3.02 0.22
CA LEU A 52 12.31 -1.62 -0.08
C LEU A 52 11.93 -0.85 1.20
N VAL A 53 11.01 -1.40 2.00
CA VAL A 53 10.58 -0.77 3.26
C VAL A 53 11.75 -0.65 4.24
N ALA A 54 12.57 -1.69 4.36
CA ALA A 54 13.75 -1.64 5.22
C ALA A 54 14.69 -0.48 4.81
N GLY A 55 14.94 -0.30 3.51
CA GLY A 55 15.74 0.82 3.00
C GLY A 55 15.07 2.18 3.22
N ALA A 56 13.75 2.27 3.03
CA ALA A 56 13.00 3.50 3.26
C ALA A 56 13.07 3.95 4.74
N VAL A 57 12.84 3.02 5.67
CA VAL A 57 12.86 3.31 7.12
C VAL A 57 14.25 3.79 7.57
N THR A 58 15.33 3.22 7.02
CA THR A 58 16.69 3.70 7.33
C THR A 58 16.95 5.13 6.88
N LEU A 59 16.26 5.60 5.84
CA LEU A 59 16.38 6.96 5.33
C LEU A 59 15.47 7.96 6.05
N ILE A 60 14.33 7.49 6.59
CA ILE A 60 13.35 8.34 7.28
C ILE A 60 13.85 8.79 8.66
N GLY A 61 14.56 7.92 9.40
CA GLY A 61 15.04 8.26 10.75
C GLY A 61 15.83 9.58 10.83
N PRO A 62 16.81 9.85 9.95
CA PRO A 62 17.48 11.14 9.89
C PRO A 62 16.56 12.32 9.55
N LEU A 63 15.56 12.12 8.69
CA LEU A 63 14.62 13.16 8.28
C LEU A 63 13.66 13.54 9.41
N ASP A 64 13.23 12.57 10.22
CA ASP A 64 12.39 12.78 11.40
C ASP A 64 13.08 13.64 12.46
N ILE A 65 14.42 13.59 12.54
CA ILE A 65 15.21 14.43 13.47
C ILE A 65 15.43 15.82 12.88
N LEU A 66 15.64 15.91 11.56
CA LEU A 66 15.95 17.16 10.88
C LEU A 66 14.80 18.17 10.91
N GLY A 67 13.54 17.70 10.85
CA GLY A 67 12.36 18.55 10.96
C GLY A 67 12.30 19.35 12.27
N PRO A 68 12.30 18.70 13.45
CA PRO A 68 12.35 19.35 14.76
C PRO A 68 13.57 20.26 14.95
N MET A 69 14.75 19.86 14.46
CA MET A 69 15.96 20.70 14.53
C MET A 69 15.79 22.01 13.75
N ILE A 70 15.16 21.99 12.58
CA ILE A 70 14.86 23.20 11.81
C ILE A 70 13.80 24.05 12.50
N GLN A 71 12.77 23.43 13.08
CA GLN A 71 11.74 24.17 13.84
C GLN A 71 12.33 24.90 15.04
N GLU A 72 13.24 24.26 15.77
CA GLU A 72 13.94 24.87 16.92
C GLU A 72 14.94 25.94 16.47
N ALA A 73 15.74 25.69 15.43
CA ALA A 73 16.76 26.62 14.96
C ALA A 73 16.20 27.90 14.30
N PHE A 74 15.04 27.81 13.65
CA PHE A 74 14.44 28.91 12.89
C PHE A 74 13.12 29.42 13.49
N ASN A 75 12.72 28.91 14.66
CA ASN A 75 11.47 29.29 15.35
C ASN A 75 10.19 29.11 14.48
N VAL A 76 10.24 28.20 13.51
CA VAL A 76 9.15 27.95 12.56
C VAL A 76 8.07 27.09 13.23
N GLN A 77 6.87 27.63 13.38
CA GLN A 77 5.71 26.88 13.89
C GLN A 77 5.02 26.14 12.73
N GLY A 78 5.04 24.81 12.77
CA GLY A 78 4.27 24.00 11.84
C GLY A 78 4.69 22.54 11.84
N VAL A 79 3.73 21.62 11.74
CA VAL A 79 4.00 20.22 11.43
C VAL A 79 4.70 20.13 10.08
N VAL A 80 5.70 19.26 9.92
CA VAL A 80 6.17 18.88 8.58
C VAL A 80 4.96 18.27 7.89
N PRO A 81 4.45 18.85 6.78
CA PRO A 81 3.30 18.30 6.09
C PRO A 81 3.72 16.96 5.48
N SER A 82 3.48 15.90 6.23
CA SER A 82 3.68 14.53 5.79
C SER A 82 2.34 13.95 5.41
N ASN A 83 2.34 13.20 4.31
CA ASN A 83 1.13 12.56 3.81
C ASN A 83 0.56 11.61 4.87
N GLU A 84 1.43 10.98 5.67
CA GLU A 84 1.07 10.08 6.75
C GLU A 84 0.33 10.78 7.89
N ALA A 85 0.73 11.98 8.30
CA ALA A 85 0.11 12.70 9.41
C ALA A 85 -1.33 13.10 9.10
N ILE A 86 -1.59 13.58 7.87
CA ILE A 86 -2.93 13.96 7.42
C ILE A 86 -3.81 12.72 7.28
N VAL A 87 -3.28 11.63 6.70
CA VAL A 87 -3.99 10.37 6.54
C VAL A 87 -4.36 9.76 7.90
N ALA A 88 -3.47 9.81 8.90
CA ALA A 88 -3.76 9.31 10.24
C ALA A 88 -4.92 10.04 10.92
N ILE A 89 -4.98 11.37 10.79
CA ILE A 89 -6.08 12.19 11.32
C ILE A 89 -7.39 11.86 10.57
N ALA A 90 -7.32 11.70 9.25
CA ALA A 90 -8.47 11.35 8.42
C ALA A 90 -9.01 9.94 8.73
N LEU A 91 -8.14 8.95 8.94
CA LEU A 91 -8.53 7.60 9.32
C LEU A 91 -9.22 7.56 10.68
N GLY A 92 -8.81 8.40 11.64
CA GLY A 92 -9.48 8.51 12.93
C GLY A 92 -10.97 8.89 12.84
N GLN A 93 -11.38 9.60 11.77
CA GLN A 93 -12.75 10.08 11.58
C GLN A 93 -13.52 9.32 10.48
N LEU A 94 -12.81 8.82 9.46
CA LEU A 94 -13.39 8.32 8.21
C LEU A 94 -12.90 6.92 7.83
N ALA A 95 -12.22 6.18 8.73
CA ALA A 95 -11.64 4.85 8.44
C ALA A 95 -12.60 3.92 7.65
N GLN A 96 -13.87 3.86 8.05
CA GLN A 96 -14.85 3.00 7.38
C GLN A 96 -15.17 3.46 5.95
N ALA A 97 -15.34 4.77 5.74
CA ALA A 97 -15.61 5.32 4.42
C ALA A 97 -14.39 5.13 3.50
N THR A 98 -13.19 5.40 4.01
CA THR A 98 -11.93 5.22 3.28
C THR A 98 -11.72 3.76 2.86
N ALA A 99 -11.96 2.80 3.77
CA ALA A 99 -11.84 1.37 3.46
C ALA A 99 -12.83 0.91 2.37
N LEU A 100 -14.07 1.40 2.39
CA LEU A 100 -15.07 1.09 1.37
C LEU A 100 -14.70 1.70 0.01
N ILE A 101 -14.23 2.95 0.00
CA ILE A 101 -13.75 3.63 -1.22
C ILE A 101 -12.56 2.87 -1.82
N MET A 102 -11.64 2.40 -0.98
CA MET A 102 -10.49 1.60 -1.39
C MET A 102 -10.89 0.29 -2.09
N ILE A 103 -11.80 -0.48 -1.48
CA ILE A 103 -12.27 -1.75 -2.07
C ILE A 103 -13.03 -1.50 -3.37
N LEU A 104 -13.99 -0.56 -3.35
CA LEU A 104 -14.78 -0.24 -4.54
C LEU A 104 -13.90 0.33 -5.66
N GLY A 105 -12.97 1.23 -5.31
CA GLY A 105 -12.00 1.82 -6.22
C GLY A 105 -11.14 0.76 -6.90
N PHE A 106 -10.64 -0.22 -6.14
CA PHE A 106 -9.87 -1.34 -6.69
C PHE A 106 -10.71 -2.20 -7.65
N VAL A 107 -11.96 -2.52 -7.29
CA VAL A 107 -12.88 -3.28 -8.16
C VAL A 107 -13.14 -2.52 -9.47
N PHE A 108 -13.48 -1.23 -9.39
CA PHE A 108 -13.68 -0.39 -10.57
C PHE A 108 -12.40 -0.29 -11.41
N ASN A 109 -11.25 -0.19 -10.77
CA ASN A 109 -9.97 -0.13 -11.46
C ASN A 109 -9.71 -1.39 -12.32
N ILE A 110 -10.01 -2.58 -11.80
CA ILE A 110 -9.97 -3.83 -12.58
C ILE A 110 -10.98 -3.82 -13.74
N ILE A 111 -12.21 -3.37 -13.50
CA ILE A 111 -13.25 -3.28 -14.54
C ILE A 111 -12.80 -2.35 -15.66
N PHE A 112 -12.28 -1.16 -15.33
CA PHE A 112 -11.76 -0.22 -16.32
C PHE A 112 -10.57 -0.79 -17.09
N ALA A 113 -9.63 -1.44 -16.41
CA ALA A 113 -8.49 -2.09 -17.05
C ALA A 113 -8.90 -3.22 -18.01
N ARG A 114 -10.07 -3.85 -17.81
CA ARG A 114 -10.62 -4.88 -18.69
C ARG A 114 -11.27 -4.32 -19.95
N PHE A 115 -12.05 -3.25 -19.82
CA PHE A 115 -12.89 -2.73 -20.91
C PHE A 115 -12.31 -1.50 -21.63
N THR A 116 -11.32 -0.83 -21.05
CA THR A 116 -10.68 0.36 -21.62
C THR A 116 -9.23 0.07 -22.00
N PRO A 117 -8.59 0.89 -22.86
CA PRO A 117 -7.16 0.77 -23.13
C PRO A 117 -6.26 1.08 -21.92
N PHE A 118 -6.81 1.62 -20.82
CA PHE A 118 -6.06 1.99 -19.62
C PHE A 118 -5.83 0.78 -18.70
N LYS A 119 -4.82 -0.05 -19.01
CA LYS A 119 -4.49 -1.29 -18.28
C LYS A 119 -3.75 -1.10 -16.95
N TYR A 120 -3.79 0.09 -16.36
CA TYR A 120 -3.04 0.42 -15.15
C TYR A 120 -3.84 0.08 -13.90
N ILE A 121 -3.34 -0.86 -13.10
CA ILE A 121 -3.95 -1.22 -11.82
C ILE A 121 -3.22 -0.52 -10.68
N TRP A 122 -3.95 0.30 -9.93
CA TRP A 122 -3.42 0.99 -8.75
C TRP A 122 -3.38 0.02 -7.56
N LEU A 123 -2.17 -0.27 -7.10
CA LEU A 123 -1.87 -1.32 -6.12
C LEU A 123 -1.34 -0.78 -4.78
N THR A 124 -1.01 0.50 -4.72
CA THR A 124 -0.66 1.18 -3.46
C THR A 124 -1.96 1.64 -2.85
N GLY A 125 -2.29 1.21 -1.63
CA GLY A 125 -3.44 1.67 -0.88
C GLY A 125 -3.07 2.64 0.22
#